data_AF-A0A662IHR0-F1
#
_entry.id   AF-A0A662IHR0-F1
#
_cell.length_a   1.000
_cell.length_b   1.000
_cell.length_c   1.000
_cell.angle_alpha   90.00
_cell.angle_beta   90.00
_cell.angle_gamma   90.00
#
_symmetry.space_group_name_H-M   'P 1'
#
loop_
_entity.id
_entity.type
_entity.pdbx_description
1 polymer ?
#
loop_
_entity_poly.entity_id
_entity_poly.type
_entity_poly.pdbx_seq_one_letter_code
_entity_poly.pdbx_strand_id
1 'polypeptide(L)' 'MAVDEDFLQYASSPKELEKYRGMRVAIWEKHVVSCGRTAKEDYEMAKRKEPESDPLLEYIPEDEAMTL' A
#
# COMPACT_ATOMS: atom_id res chain seq x y z
N MET A 1 -4.53 -16.98 7.31
CA MET A 1 -4.92 -15.58 7.50
C MET A 1 -5.89 -15.25 6.38
N ALA A 2 -7.13 -14.90 6.71
CA ALA A 2 -8.07 -14.41 5.70
C ALA A 2 -7.61 -13.00 5.33
N VAL A 3 -7.31 -12.78 4.04
CA VAL A 3 -7.07 -11.44 3.54
C VAL A 3 -8.41 -10.71 3.68
N ASP A 4 -8.41 -9.62 4.43
CA ASP A 4 -9.62 -8.87 4.74
C ASP A 4 -10.15 -8.21 3.44
N GLU A 5 -11.41 -8.47 3.08
CA GLU A 5 -11.95 -8.06 1.77
C GLU A 5 -12.05 -6.53 1.67
N ASP A 6 -12.38 -5.86 2.78
CA ASP A 6 -12.33 -4.41 2.87
C ASP A 6 -10.90 -3.87 2.72
N PHE A 7 -9.89 -4.62 3.18
CA PHE A 7 -8.49 -4.23 3.04
C PHE A 7 -8.02 -4.28 1.59
N LEU A 8 -8.46 -5.29 0.82
CA LEU A 8 -8.24 -5.33 -0.63
C LEU A 8 -8.98 -4.20 -1.34
N GLN A 9 -10.19 -3.87 -0.90
CA GLN A 9 -10.96 -2.74 -1.43
C GLN A 9 -10.27 -1.40 -1.14
N TYR A 10 -9.71 -1.21 0.05
CA TYR A 10 -8.95 -0.02 0.42
C TYR A 10 -7.69 0.13 -0.45
N ALA A 11 -6.92 -0.95 -0.61
CA ALA A 11 -5.74 -0.97 -1.48
C ALA A 11 -6.08 -0.67 -2.95
N SER A 12 -7.29 -1.04 -3.38
CA SER A 12 -7.81 -0.75 -4.71
C SER A 12 -8.49 0.62 -4.83
N SER A 13 -8.59 1.41 -3.74
CA SER A 13 -9.28 2.71 -3.71
C SER A 13 -8.35 3.84 -4.13
N PRO A 14 -8.50 4.41 -5.35
CA PRO A 14 -7.53 5.36 -5.89
C PRO A 14 -7.53 6.70 -5.15
N LYS A 15 -8.66 7.11 -4.56
CA LYS A 15 -8.81 8.43 -3.93
C LYS A 15 -7.95 8.61 -2.69
N GLU A 16 -7.87 7.59 -1.84
CA GLU A 16 -7.05 7.64 -0.62
C GLU A 16 -5.57 7.50 -0.92
N LEU A 17 -5.27 6.88 -2.07
CA LEU A 17 -3.92 6.54 -2.51
C LEU A 17 -3.36 7.52 -3.55
N GLU A 18 -4.15 8.51 -3.99
CA GLU A 18 -3.81 9.46 -5.06
C GLU A 18 -2.51 10.22 -4.78
N LYS A 19 -2.26 10.56 -3.50
CA LYS A 19 -1.04 11.25 -3.06
C LYS A 19 0.23 10.37 -3.10
N TYR A 20 0.07 9.06 -3.32
CA TYR A 20 1.17 8.10 -3.42
C TYR A 20 1.39 7.58 -4.84
N ARG A 21 0.78 8.23 -5.85
CA ARG A 21 1.03 7.93 -7.27
C ARG A 21 2.53 7.83 -7.58
N GLY A 22 2.90 6.79 -8.30
CA GLY A 22 4.29 6.45 -8.64
C GLY A 22 5.10 5.82 -7.51
N MET A 23 4.49 5.56 -6.35
CA MET A 23 5.16 4.99 -5.18
C MET A 23 4.63 3.59 -4.87
N ARG A 24 5.46 2.82 -4.17
CA ARG A 24 5.02 1.62 -3.45
C ARG A 24 4.55 2.04 -2.07
N VAL A 25 3.44 1.46 -1.62
CA VAL A 25 2.86 1.70 -0.31
C VAL A 25 2.73 0.41 0.45
N ALA A 26 2.99 0.47 1.75
CA ALA A 26 2.69 -0.58 2.69
C ALA A 26 1.40 -0.21 3.43
N ILE A 27 0.40 -1.08 3.32
CA ILE A 27 -0.92 -0.87 3.91
C ILE A 27 -1.12 -1.91 5.01
N TRP A 28 -1.58 -1.46 6.17
CA TRP A 28 -1.94 -2.32 7.29
C TRP A 28 -3.18 -1.73 7.95
N GLU A 29 -4.13 -2.57 8.39
CA GLU A 29 -5.39 -2.13 9.04
C GLU A 29 -6.06 -0.92 8.35
N LYS A 30 -6.19 -1.00 7.01
CA LYS A 30 -6.83 0.01 6.15
C LYS A 30 -6.20 1.42 6.22
N HIS A 31 -4.89 1.51 6.46
CA HIS A 31 -4.15 2.76 6.35
C HIS A 31 -2.73 2.54 5.84
N VAL A 32 -2.14 3.59 5.25
CA VAL A 32 -0.76 3.54 4.74
C VAL A 32 0.22 3.76 5.89
N VAL A 33 1.02 2.74 6.21
CA VAL A 33 2.05 2.78 7.27
C VAL A 33 3.40 3.27 6.75
N SER A 34 3.69 3.02 5.46
CA SER A 34 4.87 3.54 4.78
C SER A 34 4.69 3.67 3.28
N CYS A 35 5.60 4.42 2.65
CA CYS A 35 5.72 4.47 1.20
C CYS A 35 7.20 4.51 0.81
N GLY A 36 7.53 3.97 -0.36
CA GLY A 36 8.90 3.87 -0.84
C GLY A 36 9.02 3.67 -2.34
N ARG A 37 10.26 3.71 -2.84
CA ARG A 37 10.58 3.45 -4.24
C ARG A 37 10.77 1.97 -4.52
N THR A 38 11.16 1.20 -3.50
CA THR A 38 11.38 -0.25 -3.60
C THR A 38 10.55 -0.98 -2.56
N ALA A 39 10.12 -2.21 -2.88
CA ALA A 39 9.33 -3.04 -1.96
C ALA A 39 10.08 -3.34 -0.66
N LYS A 40 11.41 -3.50 -0.75
CA LYS A 40 12.25 -3.77 0.42
C LYS A 40 12.31 -2.57 1.37
N GLU A 41 12.58 -1.37 0.85
CA GLU A 41 12.63 -0.16 1.69
C GLU A 41 11.29 0.11 2.36
N ASP A 42 10.20 -0.06 1.61
CA ASP A 42 8.86 0.15 2.11
C ASP A 42 8.51 -0.83 3.23
N TYR A 43 8.76 -2.14 3.03
CA TYR A 43 8.55 -3.15 4.05
C TYR A 43 9.41 -2.94 5.30
N GLU A 44 10.71 -2.67 5.15
CA GLU A 44 11.59 -2.41 6.29
C GLU A 44 11.14 -1.17 7.08
N MET A 45 10.64 -0.14 6.40
CA MET A 45 10.10 1.06 7.04
C MET A 45 8.81 0.77 7.79
N ALA A 46 7.89 0.00 7.19
CA ALA A 46 6.67 -0.45 7.84
C ALA A 46 6.99 -1.24 9.12
N LYS A 47 7.90 -2.22 9.05
CA LYS A 47 8.29 -3.04 10.22
C LYS A 47 9.05 -2.25 11.29
N ARG A 48 9.73 -1.16 10.94
CA ARG A 48 10.35 -0.27 11.95
C ARG A 48 9.32 0.56 12.70
N LYS A 49 8.26 1.01 12.02
CA LYS A 49 7.18 1.80 12.62
C LYS A 49 6.23 0.93 13.41
N GLU A 50 5.81 -0.17 12.79
CA GLU A 50 4.85 -1.14 13.31
C GLU A 50 5.48 -2.55 13.25
N PRO A 51 6.26 -2.97 14.27
CA PRO A 51 7.00 -4.24 14.23
C PRO A 51 6.11 -5.47 14.13
N GLU A 52 4.92 -5.40 14.72
CA GLU A 52 3.91 -6.45 14.69
C GLU A 52 3.15 -6.46 13.36
N SER A 53 3.42 -5.48 12.47
CA SER A 53 2.76 -5.40 11.17
C SER A 53 3.14 -6.53 10.21
N ASP A 54 2.22 -6.90 9.34
CA ASP A 54 2.23 -7.79 8.18
C ASP A 54 1.53 -7.03 7.04
N PRO A 55 2.16 -5.95 6.57
CA PRO A 55 1.54 -5.02 5.65
C PRO A 55 1.49 -5.60 4.24
N LEU A 56 0.43 -5.27 3.50
CA LEU A 56 0.36 -5.53 2.07
C LEU A 56 1.14 -4.46 1.33
N LEU A 57 1.96 -4.90 0.39
CA LEU A 57 2.74 -4.00 -0.47
C LEU A 57 2.01 -3.84 -1.80
N GLU A 58 1.61 -2.62 -2.11
CA GLU A 58 0.91 -2.27 -3.34
C GLU A 58 1.69 -1.20 -4.12
N TYR A 59 1.64 -1.23 -5.46
CA TYR A 59 2.22 -0.18 -6.28
C TYR A 59 1.11 0.69 -6.84
N ILE A 60 1.18 2.00 -6.58
CA ILE A 60 0.19 2.94 -7.09
C ILE A 60 0.75 3.53 -8.39
N PRO A 61 0.18 3.20 -9.57
CA PRO A 61 0.66 3.75 -10.83
C PRO A 61 0.42 5.27 -10.91
N GLU A 62 1.31 6.00 -11.60
CA GLU A 62 1.19 7.46 -11.77
C GLU A 62 -0.06 7.85 -12.57
N ASP A 63 -0.40 7.03 -13.56
CA ASP A 63 -1.62 7.13 -14.34
C ASP A 63 -2.52 5.94 -14.01
N GLU A 64 -3.82 6.22 -13.87
CA GLU A 64 -4.83 5.19 -14.02
C GLU A 64 -4.69 4.72 -15.47
N ALA A 65 -3.95 3.63 -15.70
CA ALA A 65 -4.05 2.93 -16.96
C ALA A 65 -5.49 2.44 -17.06
N MET A 66 -6.35 3.27 -17.66
CA MET A 66 -7.66 2.91 -18.14
C MET A 66 -7.45 1.69 -19.03
N THR A 67 -7.71 0.51 -18.48
CA THR A 67 -7.92 -0.67 -19.29
C THR A 67 -9.30 -0.47 -19.91
N LEU A 68 -9.29 0.02 -21.15
CA LEU A 68 -10.41 -0.02 -22.09
C LEU A 68 -10.90 -1.46 -22.28
#